data_AF-A0A6B9F9S7-F1
#
_entry.id   AF-A0A6B9F9S7-F1
#
_cell.length_a   1.000
_cell.length_b   1.000
_cell.length_c   1.000
_cell.angle_alpha   90.00
_cell.angle_beta   90.00
_cell.angle_gamma   90.00
#
_symmetry.space_group_name_H-M   'P 1'
#
loop_
_entity.id
_entity.type
_entity.pdbx_description
1 polymer ?
#
loop_
_entity_poly.entity_id
_entity_poly.type
_entity_poly.pdbx_seq_one_letter_code
_entity_poly.pdbx_strand_id
1 'polypeptide(L)'
;MLSTFTDYRIISSDLQRSLDRKASESATRAEIKYFQDHIGQIKTLDEFLGNYRLYSFAMKAYGLDDMISAKSFMRKVLVGEPDQSGHTLADRLQDARYRDFAAAFNFRSLGSDPARIEKSDDPDIQDMIDSSNINKISTAQKRFDYDSETDRQVEYFYNMRPYIRSTTDVTSDYKLYGMARTAAGLPDAPWSDDEAAKAAAIEGKFDAATLQDPEQANAFVDRYLAGRREGRKAIVDPYFRPTGTFAGSDADIAQRTAYFRAKINGVTSATDIASDPVLADIVRTDLGLPPGTAGQSINDQAEAFAKTLSVASLRDPRTLSQFIDRYKTLATDPRSATVKAYIQQTLETDAGDDNQGVRLALYFRRKAPTVKSVYDLLADPALAEVVRTAIGLPPESAKGSLDSQAKAIERKIDIASLKDPAKLDPLIKRFTIRWDAKSDPAPTPALSLLTGSGSGLDSDVLLSLQTIRQRAF
;
A
#
# COMPACT_ATOMS: atom_id res chain seq x y z
N MET A 1 10.85 -7.42 31.89
CA MET A 1 11.07 -6.70 30.62
C MET A 1 11.93 -5.48 30.91
N LEU A 2 12.79 -5.06 29.99
CA LEU A 2 13.44 -3.76 30.09
C LEU A 2 12.37 -2.66 29.93
N SER A 3 12.68 -1.41 30.26
CA SER A 3 11.75 -0.32 29.98
C SER A 3 11.60 -0.11 28.47
N THR A 4 10.43 0.35 28.03
CA THR A 4 10.16 0.63 26.60
C THR A 4 11.23 1.54 25.99
N PHE A 5 11.72 2.52 26.75
CA PHE A 5 12.79 3.41 26.27
C PHE A 5 14.11 2.68 26.01
N THR A 6 14.45 1.70 26.85
CA THR A 6 15.70 0.95 26.73
C THR A 6 15.66 0.05 25.49
N ASP A 7 14.57 -0.69 25.30
CA ASP A 7 14.37 -1.55 24.12
C ASP A 7 14.38 -0.74 22.82
N TYR A 8 13.67 0.39 22.81
CA TYR A 8 13.72 1.35 21.71
C TYR A 8 15.15 1.82 21.40
N ARG A 9 15.95 2.16 22.43
CA ARG A 9 17.33 2.64 22.25
C ARG A 9 18.26 1.55 21.73
N ILE A 10 18.07 0.30 22.15
CA ILE A 10 18.85 -0.84 21.64
C ILE A 10 18.68 -0.95 20.12
N ILE A 11 17.44 -0.89 19.63
CA ILE A 11 17.15 -1.00 18.20
C ILE A 11 17.60 0.25 17.44
N SER A 12 17.30 1.43 17.98
CA SER A 12 17.36 2.69 17.24
C SER A 12 18.71 3.44 17.34
N SER A 13 19.62 2.99 18.21
CA SER A 13 20.98 3.54 18.33
C SER A 13 21.85 3.21 17.10
N ASP A 14 21.66 2.02 16.51
CA ASP A 14 22.26 1.60 15.25
C ASP A 14 21.17 0.95 14.37
N LEU A 15 20.25 1.81 13.91
CA LEU A 15 19.07 1.35 13.16
C LEU A 15 19.48 0.62 11.87
N GLN A 16 20.56 1.05 11.21
CA GLN A 16 21.02 0.40 9.98
C GLN A 16 21.44 -1.05 10.25
N ARG A 17 22.25 -1.30 11.29
CA ARG A 17 22.62 -2.66 11.66
C ARG A 17 21.42 -3.51 12.07
N SER A 18 20.44 -2.92 12.75
CA SER A 18 19.19 -3.60 13.10
C SER A 18 18.40 -4.02 11.86
N LEU A 19 18.29 -3.13 10.86
CA LEU A 19 17.64 -3.41 9.58
C LEU A 19 18.42 -4.45 8.76
N ASP A 20 19.76 -4.36 8.70
CA ASP A 20 20.60 -5.32 7.98
C ASP A 20 20.47 -6.73 8.57
N ARG A 21 20.46 -6.83 9.90
CA ARG A 21 20.22 -8.10 10.60
C ARG A 21 18.84 -8.65 10.22
N LYS A 22 17.80 -7.81 10.27
CA LYS A 22 16.44 -8.20 9.92
C LYS A 22 16.35 -8.68 8.47
N ALA A 23 16.97 -7.97 7.54
CA ALA A 23 17.04 -8.35 6.13
C ALA A 23 17.77 -9.69 5.90
N SER A 24 18.71 -10.05 6.79
CA SER A 24 19.49 -11.28 6.73
C SER A 24 18.80 -12.50 7.38
N GLU A 25 17.65 -12.32 8.03
CA GLU A 25 16.89 -13.45 8.56
C GLU A 25 16.33 -14.30 7.42
N SER A 26 16.32 -15.63 7.59
CA SER A 26 15.95 -16.56 6.52
C SER A 26 14.54 -16.30 5.97
N ALA A 27 13.56 -16.08 6.84
CA ALA A 27 12.18 -15.81 6.44
C ALA A 27 12.06 -14.48 5.68
N THR A 28 12.62 -13.39 6.23
CA THR A 28 12.61 -12.07 5.59
C THR A 28 13.34 -12.09 4.25
N ARG A 29 14.50 -12.73 4.16
CA ARG A 29 15.25 -12.88 2.91
C ARG A 29 14.45 -13.64 1.84
N ALA A 30 13.72 -14.69 2.23
CA ALA A 30 12.90 -15.46 1.29
C ALA A 30 11.77 -14.62 0.69
N GLU A 31 11.10 -13.81 1.52
CA GLU A 31 10.05 -12.90 1.05
C GLU A 31 10.59 -11.77 0.16
N ILE A 32 11.73 -11.18 0.54
CA ILE A 32 12.42 -10.16 -0.28
C ILE A 32 12.79 -10.74 -1.65
N LYS A 33 13.41 -11.92 -1.67
CA LYS A 33 13.82 -12.58 -2.91
C LYS A 33 12.60 -12.85 -3.80
N TYR A 34 11.53 -13.41 -3.23
CA TYR A 34 10.31 -13.67 -3.98
C TYR A 34 9.72 -12.37 -4.56
N PHE A 35 9.64 -11.29 -3.78
CA PHE A 35 9.17 -10.01 -4.28
C PHE A 35 10.04 -9.49 -5.43
N GLN A 36 11.37 -9.46 -5.26
CA GLN A 36 12.31 -8.96 -6.26
C GLN A 36 12.26 -9.74 -7.57
N ASP A 37 12.16 -11.07 -7.50
CA ASP A 37 12.16 -11.95 -8.68
C ASP A 37 10.87 -11.83 -9.50
N HIS A 38 9.73 -11.53 -8.87
CA HIS A 38 8.42 -11.63 -9.51
C HIS A 38 7.72 -10.29 -9.75
N ILE A 39 7.96 -9.25 -8.94
CA ILE A 39 7.24 -7.98 -9.08
C ILE A 39 7.52 -7.29 -10.43
N GLY A 40 8.72 -7.47 -10.99
CA GLY A 40 9.07 -6.97 -12.32
C GLY A 40 8.29 -7.62 -13.46
N GLN A 41 7.73 -8.81 -13.23
CA GLN A 41 6.98 -9.59 -14.22
C GLN A 41 5.49 -9.24 -14.22
N ILE A 42 4.99 -8.64 -13.15
CA ILE A 42 3.60 -8.20 -13.02
C ILE A 42 3.34 -7.06 -14.01
N LYS A 43 2.33 -7.26 -14.84
CA LYS A 43 1.88 -6.29 -15.84
C LYS A 43 0.61 -5.61 -15.40
N THR A 44 -0.35 -6.35 -14.85
CA THR A 44 -1.69 -5.80 -14.59
C THR A 44 -2.02 -5.74 -13.11
N LEU A 45 -2.98 -4.88 -12.75
CA LEU A 45 -3.51 -4.83 -11.39
C LEU A 45 -4.12 -6.17 -10.98
N ASP A 46 -4.73 -6.89 -11.92
CA ASP A 46 -5.32 -8.21 -11.67
C ASP A 46 -4.24 -9.25 -11.30
N GLU A 47 -3.13 -9.27 -12.03
CA GLU A 47 -1.98 -10.15 -11.70
C GLU A 47 -1.41 -9.82 -10.32
N PHE A 48 -1.31 -8.54 -9.97
CA PHE A 48 -0.84 -8.10 -8.66
C PHE A 48 -1.76 -8.55 -7.52
N LEU A 49 -3.07 -8.25 -7.62
CA LEU A 49 -4.07 -8.61 -6.59
C LEU A 49 -4.33 -10.11 -6.52
N GLY A 50 -4.12 -10.83 -7.63
CA GLY A 50 -4.19 -12.27 -7.75
C GLY A 50 -3.02 -12.98 -7.06
N ASN A 51 -1.81 -12.40 -7.07
CA ASN A 51 -0.65 -12.97 -6.39
C ASN A 51 -0.64 -12.59 -4.90
N TYR A 52 -1.27 -13.42 -4.06
CA TYR A 52 -1.40 -13.16 -2.62
C TYR A 52 -0.06 -12.88 -1.92
N ARG A 53 1.03 -13.55 -2.32
CA ARG A 53 2.34 -13.36 -1.70
C ARG A 53 2.97 -12.02 -2.07
N LEU A 54 2.87 -11.58 -3.32
CA LEU A 54 3.32 -10.23 -3.72
C LEU A 54 2.47 -9.13 -3.11
N TYR A 55 1.16 -9.30 -3.15
CA TYR A 55 0.22 -8.32 -2.61
C TYR A 55 0.34 -8.20 -1.08
N SER A 56 0.46 -9.30 -0.34
CA SER A 56 0.66 -9.26 1.12
C SER A 56 2.01 -8.67 1.50
N PHE A 57 3.09 -8.98 0.77
CA PHE A 57 4.39 -8.34 0.95
C PHE A 57 4.30 -6.81 0.79
N ALA A 58 3.66 -6.37 -0.29
CA ALA A 58 3.42 -4.96 -0.57
C ALA A 58 2.58 -4.30 0.52
N MET A 59 1.42 -4.86 0.87
CA MET A 59 0.55 -4.32 1.91
C MET A 59 1.29 -4.20 3.25
N LYS A 60 2.07 -5.21 3.62
CA LYS A 60 2.95 -5.17 4.79
C LYS A 60 3.97 -4.05 4.72
N ALA A 61 4.65 -3.87 3.59
CA ALA A 61 5.65 -2.80 3.43
C ALA A 61 5.10 -1.41 3.75
N TYR A 62 3.82 -1.16 3.46
CA TYR A 62 3.15 0.11 3.71
C TYR A 62 2.29 0.11 5.00
N GLY A 63 2.40 -0.94 5.82
CA GLY A 63 1.70 -1.08 7.10
C GLY A 63 0.19 -1.24 6.96
N LEU A 64 -0.27 -1.81 5.86
CA LEU A 64 -1.67 -2.10 5.55
C LEU A 64 -2.00 -3.59 5.74
N ASP A 65 -1.23 -4.32 6.54
CA ASP A 65 -1.38 -5.76 6.80
C ASP A 65 -2.84 -6.17 7.12
N ASP A 66 -3.50 -5.40 8.00
CA ASP A 66 -4.88 -5.66 8.44
C ASP A 66 -5.91 -5.48 7.31
N MET A 67 -5.52 -4.84 6.21
CA MET A 67 -6.37 -4.54 5.05
C MET A 67 -6.11 -5.49 3.87
N ILE A 68 -5.30 -6.53 4.05
CA ILE A 68 -5.01 -7.53 3.00
C ILE A 68 -6.30 -8.19 2.48
N SER A 69 -7.30 -8.44 3.33
CA SER A 69 -8.58 -9.02 2.90
C SER A 69 -9.46 -8.04 2.11
N ALA A 70 -9.24 -6.73 2.24
CA ALA A 70 -10.04 -5.69 1.60
C ALA A 70 -9.65 -5.46 0.13
N LYS A 71 -9.49 -6.54 -0.66
CA LYS A 71 -8.98 -6.50 -2.04
C LYS A 71 -9.78 -5.58 -2.96
N SER A 72 -11.12 -5.59 -2.87
CA SER A 72 -11.94 -4.70 -3.69
C SER A 72 -11.73 -3.23 -3.33
N PHE A 73 -11.56 -2.90 -2.04
CA PHE A 73 -11.23 -1.54 -1.63
C PHE A 73 -9.85 -1.13 -2.17
N MET A 74 -8.85 -2.00 -2.05
CA MET A 74 -7.51 -1.72 -2.57
C MET A 74 -7.46 -1.64 -4.09
N ARG A 75 -8.30 -2.40 -4.80
CA ARG A 75 -8.51 -2.23 -6.24
C ARG A 75 -8.95 -0.80 -6.55
N LYS A 76 -9.93 -0.23 -5.84
CA LYS A 76 -10.35 1.17 -6.04
C LYS A 76 -9.21 2.16 -5.78
N VAL A 77 -8.45 1.94 -4.71
CA VAL A 77 -7.30 2.79 -4.36
C VAL A 77 -6.26 2.79 -5.48
N LEU A 78 -5.93 1.61 -6.03
CA LEU A 78 -4.89 1.44 -7.04
C LEU A 78 -5.31 1.81 -8.46
N VAL A 79 -6.59 1.64 -8.80
CA VAL A 79 -7.12 2.12 -10.09
C VAL A 79 -7.02 3.65 -10.16
N GLY A 80 -7.20 4.35 -9.03
CA GLY A 80 -6.95 5.78 -8.95
C GLY A 80 -7.85 6.63 -9.84
N GLU A 81 -9.13 6.25 -10.02
CA GLU A 81 -10.06 7.05 -10.81
C GLU A 81 -10.29 8.41 -10.15
N PRO A 82 -10.04 9.53 -10.84
CA PRO A 82 -10.31 10.85 -10.31
C PRO A 82 -11.82 11.10 -10.23
N ASP A 83 -12.25 11.84 -9.22
CA ASP A 83 -13.59 12.42 -9.21
C ASP A 83 -13.69 13.66 -10.12
N GLN A 84 -14.85 14.32 -10.08
CA GLN A 84 -15.12 15.54 -10.85
C GLN A 84 -14.16 16.69 -10.55
N SER A 85 -13.49 16.65 -9.40
CA SER A 85 -12.49 17.64 -8.98
C SER A 85 -11.06 17.18 -9.24
N GLY A 86 -10.86 16.03 -9.90
CA GLY A 86 -9.54 15.49 -10.21
C GLY A 86 -8.91 14.71 -9.06
N HIS A 87 -9.62 14.46 -7.96
CA HIS A 87 -9.07 13.77 -6.79
C HIS A 87 -9.34 12.27 -6.84
N THR A 88 -8.29 11.45 -6.67
CA THR A 88 -8.43 10.00 -6.60
C THR A 88 -9.04 9.57 -5.27
N LEU A 89 -9.42 8.29 -5.12
CA LEU A 89 -9.86 7.78 -3.81
C LEU A 89 -8.75 7.93 -2.76
N ALA A 90 -7.50 7.63 -3.12
CA ALA A 90 -6.36 7.73 -2.21
C ALA A 90 -6.19 9.16 -1.66
N ASP A 91 -6.39 10.19 -2.50
CA ASP A 91 -6.30 11.60 -2.09
C ASP A 91 -7.34 11.99 -1.04
N ARG A 92 -8.51 11.33 -1.07
CA ARG A 92 -9.65 11.62 -0.20
C ARG A 92 -9.64 10.82 1.10
N LEU A 93 -8.80 9.77 1.20
CA LEU A 93 -8.66 9.00 2.43
C LEU A 93 -7.85 9.80 3.46
N GLN A 94 -8.30 9.74 4.72
CA GLN A 94 -7.57 10.38 5.82
C GLN A 94 -6.19 9.72 5.99
N ASP A 95 -6.17 8.39 6.06
CA ASP A 95 -4.96 7.60 6.24
C ASP A 95 -4.02 7.70 5.03
N ALA A 96 -2.85 8.33 5.25
CA ALA A 96 -1.85 8.59 4.23
C ALA A 96 -1.22 7.31 3.65
N ARG A 97 -1.26 6.19 4.36
CA ARG A 97 -0.66 4.92 3.92
C ARG A 97 -1.23 4.43 2.59
N TYR A 98 -2.51 4.71 2.33
CA TYR A 98 -3.14 4.38 1.05
C TYR A 98 -2.60 5.21 -0.11
N ARG A 99 -2.25 6.49 0.14
CA ARG A 99 -1.59 7.34 -0.87
C ARG A 99 -0.18 6.85 -1.15
N ASP A 100 0.58 6.55 -0.09
CA ASP A 100 1.94 6.00 -0.22
C ASP A 100 1.92 4.68 -1.02
N PHE A 101 0.96 3.80 -0.73
CA PHE A 101 0.79 2.53 -1.42
C PHE A 101 0.37 2.71 -2.89
N ALA A 102 -0.61 3.58 -3.17
CA ALA A 102 -1.05 3.87 -4.55
C ALA A 102 0.05 4.52 -5.39
N ALA A 103 0.89 5.37 -4.78
CA ALA A 103 2.03 5.97 -5.45
C ALA A 103 3.09 4.93 -5.82
N ALA A 104 3.31 3.93 -4.96
CA ALA A 104 4.28 2.87 -5.19
C ALA A 104 3.80 1.79 -6.18
N PHE A 105 2.52 1.44 -6.16
CA PHE A 105 1.92 0.39 -7.00
C PHE A 105 0.99 0.98 -8.04
N ASN A 106 1.59 1.66 -8.99
CA ASN A 106 0.86 2.47 -9.94
C ASN A 106 0.66 1.70 -11.25
N PHE A 107 -0.59 1.44 -11.64
CA PHE A 107 -0.90 0.72 -12.87
C PHE A 107 -1.49 1.69 -13.89
N ARG A 108 -0.76 1.97 -14.98
CA ARG A 108 -1.11 3.00 -15.98
C ARG A 108 -0.89 2.51 -17.39
N SER A 109 -1.76 2.90 -18.33
CA SER A 109 -1.46 2.69 -19.75
C SER A 109 -0.27 3.56 -20.15
N LEU A 110 0.51 3.12 -21.14
CA LEU A 110 1.64 3.90 -21.63
C LEU A 110 1.12 5.25 -22.15
N GLY A 111 1.58 6.35 -21.54
CA GLY A 111 1.18 7.70 -21.91
C GLY A 111 -0.16 8.19 -21.33
N SER A 112 -0.91 7.36 -20.60
CA SER A 112 -2.11 7.81 -19.88
C SER A 112 -1.73 8.47 -18.56
N ASP A 113 -2.12 9.73 -18.37
CA ASP A 113 -2.03 10.42 -17.08
C ASP A 113 -3.34 10.22 -16.29
N PRO A 114 -3.37 9.50 -15.17
CA PRO A 114 -4.55 9.30 -14.33
C PRO A 114 -5.02 10.57 -13.62
N ALA A 115 -4.21 11.62 -13.57
CA ALA A 115 -4.67 12.94 -13.13
C ALA A 115 -5.53 13.62 -14.22
N ARG A 116 -5.58 13.07 -15.43
CA ARG A 116 -6.40 13.56 -16.54
C ARG A 116 -7.59 12.63 -16.79
N ILE A 117 -8.78 13.21 -16.74
CA ILE A 117 -9.99 12.61 -17.32
C ILE A 117 -9.73 12.54 -18.83
N GLU A 118 -9.75 11.36 -19.46
CA GLU A 118 -9.69 11.32 -20.93
C GLU A 118 -11.07 11.75 -21.43
N LYS A 119 -11.06 12.69 -22.37
CA LYS A 119 -12.24 13.04 -23.15
C LYS A 119 -12.39 12.03 -24.29
N SER A 120 -13.61 11.80 -24.74
CA SER A 120 -13.85 11.05 -25.96
C SER A 120 -13.24 11.80 -27.15
N ASP A 121 -12.49 11.08 -28.00
CA ASP A 121 -12.04 11.61 -29.30
C ASP A 121 -13.21 11.74 -30.29
N ASP A 122 -14.34 11.07 -30.00
CA ASP A 122 -15.60 11.23 -30.71
C ASP A 122 -16.40 12.41 -30.10
N PRO A 123 -16.61 13.51 -30.85
CA PRO A 123 -17.25 14.72 -30.36
C PRO A 123 -18.73 14.53 -30.03
N ASP A 124 -19.45 13.63 -30.71
CA ASP A 124 -20.87 13.40 -30.46
C ASP A 124 -21.08 12.67 -29.12
N ILE A 125 -20.15 11.77 -28.79
CA ILE A 125 -20.16 11.04 -27.52
C ILE A 125 -19.71 11.95 -26.38
N GLN A 126 -18.74 12.84 -26.63
CA GLN A 126 -18.33 13.86 -25.65
C GLN A 126 -19.49 14.82 -25.34
N ASP A 127 -20.21 15.28 -26.36
CA ASP A 127 -21.37 16.16 -26.20
C ASP A 127 -22.54 15.44 -25.50
N MET A 128 -22.72 14.13 -25.72
CA MET A 128 -23.72 13.34 -24.99
C MET A 128 -23.36 13.21 -23.50
N ILE A 129 -22.08 13.05 -23.16
CA ILE A 129 -21.59 13.00 -21.78
C ILE A 129 -21.77 14.35 -21.09
N ASP A 130 -21.43 15.44 -21.78
CA ASP A 130 -21.50 16.80 -21.25
C ASP A 130 -22.96 17.30 -21.11
N SER A 131 -23.87 16.82 -21.96
CA SER A 131 -25.29 17.21 -21.96
C SER A 131 -26.18 16.43 -20.98
N SER A 132 -25.83 15.20 -20.61
CA SER A 132 -26.76 14.29 -19.93
C SER A 132 -26.71 14.31 -18.39
N ASN A 133 -25.84 15.12 -17.77
CA ASN A 133 -25.73 15.20 -16.29
C ASN A 133 -25.56 13.81 -15.61
N ILE A 134 -25.05 12.80 -16.34
CA ILE A 134 -24.85 11.39 -15.91
C ILE A 134 -23.74 11.26 -14.83
N ASN A 135 -23.23 12.39 -14.34
CA ASN A 135 -22.26 12.49 -13.27
C ASN A 135 -22.79 12.16 -11.84
N LYS A 136 -24.01 11.61 -11.67
CA LYS A 136 -24.57 11.33 -10.33
C LYS A 136 -24.66 9.87 -9.87
N ILE A 137 -24.44 8.88 -10.74
CA ILE A 137 -24.11 7.50 -10.32
C ILE A 137 -23.09 6.97 -11.33
N SER A 138 -21.81 7.21 -11.04
CA SER A 138 -20.72 7.09 -12.01
C SER A 138 -20.60 5.68 -12.59
N THR A 139 -20.27 5.59 -13.88
CA THR A 139 -19.78 4.38 -14.55
C THR A 139 -18.74 3.64 -13.69
N ALA A 140 -17.94 4.39 -12.93
CA ALA A 140 -17.01 3.90 -11.91
C ALA A 140 -17.66 3.05 -10.79
N GLN A 141 -18.83 3.41 -10.28
CA GLN A 141 -19.53 2.61 -9.26
C GLN A 141 -20.08 1.31 -9.86
N LYS A 142 -20.65 1.35 -11.06
CA LYS A 142 -21.07 0.13 -11.80
C LYS A 142 -19.87 -0.77 -12.12
N ARG A 143 -18.73 -0.17 -12.49
CA ARG A 143 -17.44 -0.85 -12.73
C ARG A 143 -16.94 -1.52 -11.47
N PHE A 144 -16.94 -0.80 -10.36
CA PHE A 144 -16.57 -1.37 -9.08
C PHE A 144 -17.48 -2.50 -8.65
N ASP A 145 -18.79 -2.35 -8.77
CA ASP A 145 -19.75 -3.38 -8.35
C ASP A 145 -19.56 -4.65 -9.20
N TYR A 146 -19.32 -4.49 -10.50
CA TYR A 146 -18.98 -5.58 -11.41
C TYR A 146 -17.67 -6.30 -11.04
N ASP A 147 -16.61 -5.54 -10.77
CA ASP A 147 -15.29 -6.08 -10.41
C ASP A 147 -15.32 -6.75 -9.03
N SER A 148 -15.95 -6.11 -8.04
CA SER A 148 -16.08 -6.64 -6.69
C SER A 148 -16.90 -7.93 -6.67
N GLU A 149 -17.97 -8.02 -7.48
CA GLU A 149 -18.69 -9.27 -7.66
C GLU A 149 -17.83 -10.36 -8.33
N THR A 150 -17.02 -9.99 -9.32
CA THR A 150 -16.07 -10.91 -9.96
C THR A 150 -15.05 -11.44 -8.95
N ASP A 151 -14.45 -10.56 -8.14
CA ASP A 151 -13.49 -10.92 -7.10
C ASP A 151 -14.13 -11.88 -6.06
N ARG A 152 -15.36 -11.58 -5.61
CA ARG A 152 -16.12 -12.45 -4.68
C ARG A 152 -16.42 -13.83 -5.27
N GLN A 153 -16.71 -13.91 -6.56
CA GLN A 153 -16.95 -15.18 -7.23
C GLN A 153 -15.67 -16.02 -7.35
N VAL A 154 -14.53 -15.39 -7.62
CA VAL A 154 -13.23 -16.07 -7.61
C VAL A 154 -12.86 -16.58 -6.21
N GLU A 155 -13.07 -15.77 -5.18
CA GLU A 155 -12.85 -16.20 -3.79
C GLU A 155 -13.78 -17.36 -3.40
N TYR A 156 -15.05 -17.26 -3.77
CA TYR A 156 -16.02 -18.34 -3.59
C TYR A 156 -15.58 -19.63 -4.28
N PHE A 157 -15.10 -19.55 -5.52
CA PHE A 157 -14.56 -20.69 -6.26
C PHE A 157 -13.40 -21.36 -5.52
N TYR A 158 -12.39 -20.61 -5.07
CA TYR A 158 -11.25 -21.21 -4.35
C TYR A 158 -11.67 -21.85 -3.02
N ASN A 159 -12.65 -21.28 -2.33
CA ASN A 159 -13.22 -21.86 -1.11
C ASN A 159 -13.99 -23.16 -1.39
N MET A 160 -14.69 -23.23 -2.52
CA MET A 160 -15.47 -24.42 -2.92
C MET A 160 -14.62 -25.50 -3.59
N ARG A 161 -13.48 -25.14 -4.19
CA ARG A 161 -12.60 -26.04 -4.96
C ARG A 161 -12.31 -27.39 -4.29
N PRO A 162 -12.02 -27.49 -2.97
CA PRO A 162 -11.77 -28.79 -2.33
C PRO A 162 -12.94 -29.78 -2.41
N TYR A 163 -14.15 -29.28 -2.65
CA TYR A 163 -15.40 -30.04 -2.68
C TYR A 163 -15.88 -30.37 -4.11
N ILE A 164 -15.28 -29.78 -5.15
CA ILE A 164 -15.70 -30.01 -6.55
C ILE A 164 -15.08 -31.32 -7.04
N ARG A 165 -15.86 -32.40 -7.17
CA ARG A 165 -15.39 -33.72 -7.62
C ARG A 165 -15.98 -34.14 -8.97
N SER A 166 -17.07 -33.52 -9.37
CA SER A 166 -17.83 -33.87 -10.56
C SER A 166 -18.40 -32.62 -11.25
N THR A 167 -18.83 -32.79 -12.49
CA THR A 167 -19.58 -31.75 -13.21
C THR A 167 -20.90 -31.41 -12.52
N THR A 168 -21.53 -32.37 -11.85
CA THR A 168 -22.74 -32.16 -11.05
C THR A 168 -22.52 -31.15 -9.92
N ASP A 169 -21.38 -31.22 -9.21
CA ASP A 169 -21.07 -30.27 -8.13
C ASP A 169 -21.00 -28.81 -8.64
N VAL A 170 -20.63 -28.65 -9.92
CA VAL A 170 -20.56 -27.34 -10.59
C VAL A 170 -21.92 -26.91 -11.11
N THR A 171 -22.67 -27.80 -11.75
CA THR A 171 -23.99 -27.46 -12.33
C THR A 171 -25.09 -27.27 -11.29
N SER A 172 -24.93 -27.90 -10.12
CA SER A 172 -25.87 -27.78 -8.99
C SER A 172 -25.67 -26.49 -8.19
N ASP A 173 -24.52 -25.83 -8.32
CA ASP A 173 -24.27 -24.52 -7.70
C ASP A 173 -24.43 -23.39 -8.71
N TYR A 174 -25.32 -22.44 -8.40
CA TYR A 174 -25.63 -21.32 -9.28
C TYR A 174 -24.39 -20.49 -9.65
N LYS A 175 -23.48 -20.26 -8.70
CA LYS A 175 -22.28 -19.44 -8.92
C LYS A 175 -21.25 -20.22 -9.73
N LEU A 176 -20.96 -21.47 -9.35
CA LEU A 176 -19.99 -22.30 -10.07
C LEU A 176 -20.42 -22.57 -11.51
N TYR A 177 -21.71 -22.84 -11.75
CA TYR A 177 -22.25 -23.00 -13.09
C TYR A 177 -22.12 -21.72 -13.93
N GLY A 178 -22.46 -20.56 -13.37
CA GLY A 178 -22.31 -19.26 -14.04
C GLY A 178 -20.84 -18.96 -14.38
N MET A 179 -19.91 -19.28 -13.47
CA MET A 179 -18.48 -19.16 -13.73
C MET A 179 -18.02 -20.10 -14.84
N ALA A 180 -18.45 -21.36 -14.83
CA ALA A 180 -18.11 -22.35 -15.85
C ALA A 180 -18.57 -21.94 -17.25
N ARG A 181 -19.79 -21.41 -17.37
CA ARG A 181 -20.32 -20.86 -18.62
C ARG A 181 -19.50 -19.67 -19.10
N THR A 182 -19.21 -18.72 -18.21
CA THR A 182 -18.42 -17.53 -18.54
C THR A 182 -17.01 -17.91 -19.01
N ALA A 183 -16.34 -18.85 -18.33
CA ALA A 183 -15.03 -19.35 -18.73
C ALA A 183 -15.05 -20.11 -20.07
N ALA A 184 -16.16 -20.75 -20.39
CA ALA A 184 -16.39 -21.43 -21.66
C ALA A 184 -16.86 -20.50 -22.80
N GLY A 185 -17.01 -19.20 -22.53
CA GLY A 185 -17.50 -18.20 -23.50
C GLY A 185 -18.96 -18.40 -23.91
N LEU A 186 -19.77 -19.00 -23.03
CA LEU A 186 -21.19 -19.25 -23.27
C LEU A 186 -22.04 -18.09 -22.75
N PRO A 187 -23.15 -17.74 -23.41
CA PRO A 187 -24.07 -16.70 -22.92
C PRO A 187 -24.75 -17.12 -21.62
N ASP A 188 -25.34 -16.16 -20.90
CA ASP A 188 -26.16 -16.47 -19.72
C ASP A 188 -27.33 -17.40 -20.10
N ALA A 189 -27.62 -18.35 -19.23
CA ALA A 189 -28.76 -19.26 -19.37
C ALA A 189 -29.65 -19.18 -18.13
N PRO A 190 -30.96 -19.46 -18.28
CA PRO A 190 -31.88 -19.55 -17.14
C PRO A 190 -31.41 -20.60 -16.14
N TRP A 191 -31.47 -20.28 -14.85
CA TRP A 191 -31.17 -21.26 -13.81
C TRP A 191 -32.17 -22.43 -13.77
N SER A 192 -33.35 -22.24 -14.36
CA SER A 192 -34.44 -23.22 -14.41
C SER A 192 -34.17 -24.42 -15.31
N ASP A 193 -33.11 -24.40 -16.12
CA ASP A 193 -32.74 -25.55 -16.95
C ASP A 193 -32.45 -26.77 -16.06
N ASP A 194 -32.80 -27.97 -16.55
CA ASP A 194 -32.52 -29.20 -15.82
C ASP A 194 -31.02 -29.51 -15.78
N GLU A 195 -30.61 -30.34 -14.82
CA GLU A 195 -29.21 -30.64 -14.54
C GLU A 195 -28.48 -31.27 -15.75
N ALA A 196 -29.20 -32.07 -16.55
CA ALA A 196 -28.63 -32.71 -17.73
C ALA A 196 -28.37 -31.69 -18.85
N ALA A 197 -29.30 -30.74 -19.05
CA ALA A 197 -29.13 -29.64 -19.99
C ALA A 197 -27.97 -28.71 -19.57
N LYS A 198 -27.84 -28.43 -18.26
CA LYS A 198 -26.72 -27.67 -17.72
C LYS A 198 -25.38 -28.37 -17.94
N ALA A 199 -25.30 -29.67 -17.66
CA ALA A 199 -24.09 -30.47 -17.86
C ALA A 199 -23.70 -30.52 -19.34
N ALA A 200 -24.66 -30.79 -20.24
CA ALA A 200 -24.43 -30.83 -21.68
C ALA A 200 -23.95 -29.47 -22.24
N ALA A 201 -24.44 -28.35 -21.69
CA ALA A 201 -24.06 -27.02 -22.17
C ALA A 201 -22.57 -26.69 -21.97
N ILE A 202 -21.94 -27.25 -20.93
CA ILE A 202 -20.52 -27.03 -20.61
C ILE A 202 -19.64 -28.22 -20.98
N GLU A 203 -20.23 -29.32 -21.46
CA GLU A 203 -19.55 -30.55 -21.82
C GLU A 203 -18.47 -30.31 -22.89
N GLY A 204 -17.31 -30.93 -22.72
CA GLY A 204 -16.15 -30.78 -23.62
C GLY A 204 -15.45 -29.41 -23.59
N LYS A 205 -16.05 -28.41 -22.93
CA LYS A 205 -15.46 -27.07 -22.73
C LYS A 205 -14.97 -26.84 -21.31
N PHE A 206 -15.41 -27.67 -20.38
CA PHE A 206 -15.09 -27.61 -18.98
C PHE A 206 -14.92 -29.02 -18.42
N ASP A 207 -13.87 -29.25 -17.63
CA ASP A 207 -13.61 -30.51 -16.95
C ASP A 207 -13.42 -30.27 -15.45
N ALA A 208 -14.43 -30.64 -14.67
CA ALA A 208 -14.44 -30.45 -13.22
C ALA A 208 -13.32 -31.25 -12.51
N ALA A 209 -12.91 -32.40 -13.07
CA ALA A 209 -11.89 -33.26 -12.45
C ALA A 209 -10.50 -32.58 -12.44
N THR A 210 -10.25 -31.70 -13.41
CA THR A 210 -8.98 -30.95 -13.50
C THR A 210 -8.85 -29.87 -12.42
N LEU A 211 -9.94 -29.42 -11.81
CA LEU A 211 -9.91 -28.31 -10.86
C LEU A 211 -9.25 -28.65 -9.52
N GLN A 212 -8.97 -29.93 -9.26
CA GLN A 212 -8.15 -30.35 -8.10
C GLN A 212 -6.68 -30.01 -8.31
N ASP A 213 -6.23 -29.91 -9.57
CA ASP A 213 -4.89 -29.44 -9.90
C ASP A 213 -4.82 -27.90 -9.77
N PRO A 214 -3.88 -27.36 -8.97
CA PRO A 214 -3.78 -25.92 -8.76
C PRO A 214 -3.51 -25.11 -10.03
N GLU A 215 -2.73 -25.62 -10.99
CA GLU A 215 -2.44 -24.90 -12.23
C GLU A 215 -3.68 -24.86 -13.13
N GLN A 216 -4.39 -25.97 -13.25
CA GLN A 216 -5.64 -26.02 -14.04
C GLN A 216 -6.75 -25.18 -13.41
N ALA A 217 -6.83 -25.14 -12.08
CA ALA A 217 -7.75 -24.26 -11.37
C ALA A 217 -7.44 -22.78 -11.63
N ASN A 218 -6.16 -22.39 -11.62
CA ASN A 218 -5.75 -21.02 -11.97
C ASN A 218 -6.08 -20.71 -13.42
N ALA A 219 -5.79 -21.62 -14.36
CA ALA A 219 -6.11 -21.45 -15.77
C ALA A 219 -7.62 -21.33 -16.04
N PHE A 220 -8.45 -22.03 -15.26
CA PHE A 220 -9.91 -21.85 -15.27
C PHE A 220 -10.30 -20.44 -14.84
N VAL A 221 -9.76 -19.97 -13.72
CA VAL A 221 -10.00 -18.60 -13.22
C VAL A 221 -9.54 -17.56 -14.24
N ASP A 222 -8.42 -17.76 -14.91
CA ASP A 222 -7.93 -16.84 -15.94
C ASP A 222 -8.90 -16.72 -17.13
N ARG A 223 -9.47 -17.84 -17.58
CA ARG A 223 -10.51 -17.86 -18.63
C ARG A 223 -11.78 -17.17 -18.16
N TYR A 224 -12.22 -17.46 -16.93
CA TYR A 224 -13.37 -16.79 -16.33
C TYR A 224 -13.16 -15.27 -16.26
N LEU A 225 -12.01 -14.82 -15.76
CA LEU A 225 -11.64 -13.40 -15.69
C LEU A 225 -11.57 -12.76 -17.08
N ALA A 226 -11.09 -13.50 -18.09
CA ALA A 226 -11.12 -13.03 -19.47
C ALA A 226 -12.55 -12.84 -20.00
N GLY A 227 -13.44 -13.79 -19.74
CA GLY A 227 -14.87 -13.68 -20.09
C GLY A 227 -15.57 -12.53 -19.37
N ARG A 228 -15.29 -12.33 -18.07
CA ARG A 228 -15.79 -11.18 -17.30
C ARG A 228 -15.25 -9.85 -17.82
N ARG A 229 -13.98 -9.77 -18.24
CA ARG A 229 -13.45 -8.56 -18.89
C ARG A 229 -14.21 -8.24 -20.19
N GLU A 230 -14.55 -9.24 -20.98
CA GLU A 230 -15.32 -9.04 -22.21
C GLU A 230 -16.77 -8.62 -21.92
N GLY A 231 -17.43 -9.29 -20.96
CA GLY A 231 -18.77 -8.88 -20.50
C GLY A 231 -18.78 -7.47 -19.89
N ARG A 232 -17.73 -7.08 -19.18
CA ARG A 232 -17.56 -5.73 -18.63
C ARG A 232 -17.47 -4.66 -19.71
N LYS A 233 -16.73 -4.91 -20.81
CA LYS A 233 -16.68 -4.02 -21.99
C LYS A 233 -18.08 -3.80 -22.57
N ALA A 234 -18.87 -4.88 -22.67
CA ALA A 234 -20.20 -4.82 -23.26
C ALA A 234 -21.26 -4.16 -22.35
N ILE A 235 -21.15 -4.33 -21.02
CA ILE A 235 -22.22 -3.99 -20.06
C ILE A 235 -21.95 -2.68 -19.31
N VAL A 236 -20.68 -2.39 -19.00
CA VAL A 236 -20.31 -1.31 -18.09
C VAL A 236 -19.51 -0.21 -18.80
N ASP A 237 -18.70 -0.56 -19.80
CA ASP A 237 -17.68 0.34 -20.31
C ASP A 237 -17.35 0.11 -21.80
N PRO A 238 -18.00 0.81 -22.75
CA PRO A 238 -17.55 0.85 -24.15
C PRO A 238 -16.10 1.37 -24.29
N TYR A 239 -15.58 2.04 -23.24
CA TYR A 239 -14.26 2.66 -23.16
C TYR A 239 -13.35 1.98 -22.14
N PHE A 240 -13.40 0.64 -22.08
CA PHE A 240 -12.55 -0.17 -21.24
C PHE A 240 -11.11 0.34 -21.22
N ARG A 241 -10.73 0.96 -20.10
CA ARG A 241 -9.32 1.16 -19.77
C ARG A 241 -8.82 -0.17 -19.22
N PRO A 242 -7.90 -0.87 -19.91
CA PRO A 242 -7.11 -1.91 -19.25
C PRO A 242 -6.53 -1.27 -18.00
N THR A 243 -6.34 -2.02 -16.93
CA THR A 243 -5.78 -1.51 -15.66
C THR A 243 -4.37 -0.93 -15.79
N GLY A 244 -3.86 -0.73 -17.01
CA GLY A 244 -2.54 -0.22 -17.28
C GLY A 244 -1.48 -1.28 -17.03
N THR A 245 -0.27 -1.01 -17.53
CA THR A 245 0.90 -1.78 -17.14
C THR A 245 1.39 -1.25 -15.79
N PHE A 246 1.86 -2.12 -14.90
CA PHE A 246 2.54 -1.72 -13.67
C PHE A 246 3.74 -0.83 -14.04
N ALA A 247 3.67 0.42 -13.59
CA ALA A 247 4.69 1.42 -13.83
C ALA A 247 5.97 0.97 -13.14
N GLY A 248 7.03 0.80 -13.92
CA GLY A 248 8.27 0.23 -13.42
C GLY A 248 8.27 -1.29 -13.34
N SER A 249 7.41 -2.02 -14.08
CA SER A 249 7.63 -3.43 -14.46
C SER A 249 8.75 -3.56 -15.51
N ASP A 250 9.33 -4.74 -15.69
CA ASP A 250 10.39 -4.95 -16.68
C ASP A 250 9.86 -4.74 -18.11
N ALA A 251 8.60 -5.12 -18.34
CA ALA A 251 7.90 -4.90 -19.60
C ALA A 251 7.68 -3.40 -19.88
N ASP A 252 7.21 -2.63 -18.89
CA ASP A 252 7.00 -1.18 -19.01
C ASP A 252 8.33 -0.44 -19.26
N ILE A 253 9.37 -0.76 -18.49
CA ILE A 253 10.70 -0.16 -18.65
C ILE A 253 11.27 -0.48 -20.03
N ALA A 254 11.13 -1.73 -20.50
CA ALA A 254 11.56 -2.12 -21.85
C ALA A 254 10.79 -1.34 -22.94
N GLN A 255 9.46 -1.24 -22.80
CA GLN A 255 8.61 -0.51 -23.75
C GLN A 255 8.95 0.98 -23.80
N ARG A 256 9.13 1.62 -22.63
CA ARG A 256 9.50 3.04 -22.52
C ARG A 256 10.88 3.35 -23.07
N THR A 257 11.87 2.51 -22.76
CA THR A 257 13.22 2.70 -23.29
C THR A 257 13.28 2.47 -24.81
N ALA A 258 12.51 1.53 -25.35
CA ALA A 258 12.36 1.35 -26.79
C ALA A 258 11.68 2.56 -27.45
N TYR A 259 10.59 3.06 -26.86
CA TYR A 259 9.90 4.27 -27.33
C TYR A 259 10.82 5.49 -27.35
N PHE A 260 11.57 5.71 -26.26
CA PHE A 260 12.52 6.80 -26.14
C PHE A 260 13.59 6.74 -27.23
N ARG A 261 14.22 5.58 -27.44
CA ARG A 261 15.22 5.37 -28.50
C ARG A 261 14.66 5.66 -29.89
N ALA A 262 13.42 5.23 -30.16
CA ALA A 262 12.78 5.43 -31.46
C ALA A 262 12.47 6.92 -31.74
N LYS A 263 12.08 7.68 -30.72
CA LYS A 263 11.62 9.07 -30.87
C LYS A 263 12.73 10.11 -30.74
N ILE A 264 13.76 9.86 -29.93
CA ILE A 264 14.71 10.91 -29.52
C ILE A 264 15.48 11.57 -30.67
N ASN A 265 15.68 10.87 -31.79
CA ASN A 265 16.33 11.44 -32.98
C ASN A 265 15.49 12.55 -33.65
N GLY A 266 14.16 12.49 -33.53
CA GLY A 266 13.23 13.50 -34.05
C GLY A 266 12.96 14.67 -33.09
N VAL A 267 13.44 14.57 -31.85
CA VAL A 267 13.27 15.59 -30.81
C VAL A 267 14.37 16.64 -30.96
N THR A 268 14.00 17.91 -31.01
CA THR A 268 14.92 19.05 -31.21
C THR A 268 14.96 20.00 -30.02
N SER A 269 13.90 20.02 -29.20
CA SER A 269 13.76 20.96 -28.10
C SER A 269 13.22 20.29 -26.82
N ALA A 270 13.37 20.96 -25.68
CA ALA A 270 12.76 20.51 -24.43
C ALA A 270 11.22 20.58 -24.50
N THR A 271 10.67 21.46 -25.34
CA THR A 271 9.24 21.55 -25.61
C THR A 271 8.73 20.32 -26.36
N ASP A 272 9.51 19.78 -27.29
CA ASP A 272 9.17 18.53 -28.01
C ASP A 272 9.09 17.35 -27.02
N ILE A 273 10.00 17.31 -26.04
CA ILE A 273 9.97 16.34 -24.94
C ILE A 273 8.73 16.55 -24.07
N ALA A 274 8.48 17.78 -23.63
CA ALA A 274 7.37 18.11 -22.73
C ALA A 274 5.98 17.91 -23.36
N SER A 275 5.91 17.94 -24.70
CA SER A 275 4.66 17.71 -25.46
C SER A 275 4.33 16.23 -25.63
N ASP A 276 5.31 15.34 -25.54
CA ASP A 276 5.11 13.90 -25.56
C ASP A 276 5.05 13.36 -24.12
N PRO A 277 3.90 12.84 -23.65
CA PRO A 277 3.73 12.44 -22.26
C PRO A 277 4.68 11.30 -21.84
N VAL A 278 5.08 10.42 -22.76
CA VAL A 278 6.00 9.32 -22.46
C VAL A 278 7.43 9.84 -22.35
N LEU A 279 7.86 10.72 -23.26
CA LEU A 279 9.19 11.33 -23.19
C LEU A 279 9.33 12.24 -21.98
N ALA A 280 8.31 13.06 -21.70
CA ALA A 280 8.26 13.94 -20.54
C ALA A 280 8.37 13.14 -19.23
N ASP A 281 7.67 12.02 -19.12
CA ASP A 281 7.72 11.17 -17.93
C ASP A 281 9.10 10.54 -17.73
N ILE A 282 9.69 9.96 -18.79
CA ILE A 282 11.04 9.37 -18.75
C ILE A 282 12.08 10.41 -18.32
N VAL A 283 12.03 11.62 -18.89
CA VAL A 283 12.96 12.71 -18.55
C VAL A 283 12.74 13.22 -17.14
N ARG A 284 11.48 13.36 -16.70
CA ARG A 284 11.16 13.75 -15.32
C ARG A 284 11.72 12.76 -14.32
N THR A 285 11.59 11.45 -14.60
CA THR A 285 12.18 10.39 -13.78
C THR A 285 13.70 10.46 -13.77
N ASP A 286 14.37 10.53 -14.92
CA ASP A 286 15.85 10.59 -14.99
C ASP A 286 16.43 11.80 -14.25
N LEU A 287 15.74 12.94 -14.34
CA LEU A 287 16.14 14.19 -13.69
C LEU A 287 15.73 14.28 -12.21
N GLY A 288 14.99 13.29 -11.69
CA GLY A 288 14.51 13.30 -10.30
C GLY A 288 13.57 14.48 -9.99
N LEU A 289 12.82 14.95 -10.98
CA LEU A 289 11.92 16.09 -10.83
C LEU A 289 10.67 15.70 -10.02
N PRO A 290 10.12 16.61 -9.20
CA PRO A 290 9.00 16.30 -8.32
C PRO A 290 7.73 15.92 -9.10
N PRO A 291 6.85 15.06 -8.55
CA PRO A 291 5.62 14.61 -9.24
C PRO A 291 4.71 15.74 -9.71
N GLY A 292 4.66 16.85 -8.97
CA GLY A 292 3.87 18.03 -9.32
C GLY A 292 4.27 18.70 -10.63
N THR A 293 5.48 18.43 -11.14
CA THR A 293 5.94 18.92 -12.45
C THR A 293 5.07 18.41 -13.59
N ALA A 294 4.47 17.21 -13.48
CA ALA A 294 3.59 16.67 -14.52
C ALA A 294 2.33 17.51 -14.75
N GLY A 295 1.83 18.19 -13.71
CA GLY A 295 0.65 19.03 -13.77
C GLY A 295 0.91 20.47 -14.23
N GLN A 296 2.16 20.86 -14.48
CA GLN A 296 2.53 22.21 -14.93
C GLN A 296 2.29 22.40 -16.43
N SER A 297 2.32 23.64 -16.91
CA SER A 297 2.21 23.92 -18.35
C SER A 297 3.37 23.29 -19.13
N ILE A 298 3.17 22.99 -20.42
CA ILE A 298 4.23 22.40 -21.28
C ILE A 298 5.49 23.29 -21.26
N ASN A 299 5.32 24.61 -21.23
CA ASN A 299 6.44 25.55 -21.20
C ASN A 299 7.21 25.47 -19.89
N ASP A 300 6.52 25.39 -18.74
CA ASP A 300 7.16 25.26 -17.43
C ASP A 300 7.91 23.93 -17.31
N GLN A 301 7.32 22.85 -17.83
CA GLN A 301 7.97 21.53 -17.90
C GLN A 301 9.23 21.58 -18.77
N ALA A 302 9.14 22.18 -19.96
CA ALA A 302 10.28 22.34 -20.87
C ALA A 302 11.41 23.17 -20.24
N GLU A 303 11.07 24.24 -19.51
CA GLU A 303 12.06 25.04 -18.77
C GLU A 303 12.74 24.22 -17.67
N ALA A 304 11.97 23.43 -16.91
CA ALA A 304 12.52 22.53 -15.90
C ALA A 304 13.48 21.49 -16.49
N PHE A 305 13.14 20.91 -17.65
CA PHE A 305 14.01 19.96 -18.35
C PHE A 305 15.30 20.63 -18.84
N ALA A 306 15.19 21.80 -19.47
CA ALA A 306 16.32 22.52 -20.06
C ALA A 306 17.38 22.98 -19.03
N LYS A 307 17.03 23.07 -17.73
CA LYS A 307 17.97 23.42 -16.65
C LYS A 307 19.09 22.39 -16.46
N THR A 308 18.80 21.12 -16.73
CA THR A 308 19.70 20.00 -16.41
C THR A 308 20.04 19.17 -17.65
N LEU A 309 19.17 19.17 -18.66
CA LEU A 309 19.29 18.33 -19.84
C LEU A 309 19.54 19.15 -21.12
N SER A 310 20.62 18.83 -21.83
CA SER A 310 20.79 19.25 -23.22
C SER A 310 20.13 18.23 -24.15
N VAL A 311 19.06 18.62 -24.84
CA VAL A 311 18.35 17.71 -25.77
C VAL A 311 19.26 17.24 -26.90
N ALA A 312 20.17 18.10 -27.36
CA ALA A 312 21.14 17.75 -28.39
C ALA A 312 22.11 16.64 -27.95
N SER A 313 22.46 16.57 -26.66
CA SER A 313 23.38 15.55 -26.16
C SER A 313 22.77 14.15 -26.15
N LEU A 314 21.44 14.02 -26.11
CA LEU A 314 20.76 12.73 -26.18
C LEU A 314 20.84 12.06 -27.57
N ARG A 315 21.40 12.74 -28.57
CA ARG A 315 21.73 12.15 -29.88
C ARG A 315 23.09 11.46 -29.89
N ASP A 316 23.96 11.77 -28.92
CA ASP A 316 25.22 11.07 -28.75
C ASP A 316 24.95 9.66 -28.17
N PRO A 317 25.43 8.57 -28.81
CA PRO A 317 25.12 7.21 -28.36
C PRO A 317 25.56 6.89 -26.93
N ARG A 318 26.68 7.46 -26.46
CA ARG A 318 27.17 7.21 -25.09
C ARG A 318 26.28 7.90 -24.07
N THR A 319 25.98 9.17 -24.32
CA THR A 319 25.12 9.98 -23.46
C THR A 319 23.71 9.40 -23.39
N LEU A 320 23.16 8.96 -24.54
CA LEU A 320 21.88 8.26 -24.60
C LEU A 320 21.88 6.96 -23.80
N SER A 321 22.95 6.17 -23.89
CA SER A 321 23.06 4.93 -23.10
C SER A 321 23.08 5.23 -21.61
N GLN A 322 23.92 6.18 -21.17
CA GLN A 322 24.00 6.58 -19.76
C GLN A 322 22.67 7.10 -19.22
N PHE A 323 21.96 7.91 -20.02
CA PHE A 323 20.62 8.39 -19.67
C PHE A 323 19.64 7.22 -19.49
N ILE A 324 19.63 6.27 -20.42
CA ILE A 324 18.74 5.10 -20.33
C ILE A 324 19.07 4.22 -19.12
N ASP A 325 20.34 4.04 -18.80
CA ASP A 325 20.77 3.21 -17.67
C ASP A 325 20.40 3.85 -16.31
N ARG A 326 20.53 5.18 -16.21
CA ARG A 326 20.04 5.93 -15.04
C ARG A 326 18.52 5.85 -14.92
N TYR A 327 17.79 6.10 -16.01
CA TYR A 327 16.33 5.95 -16.04
C TYR A 327 15.90 4.56 -15.57
N LYS A 328 16.50 3.48 -16.09
CA LYS A 328 16.20 2.10 -15.67
C LYS A 328 16.42 1.91 -14.17
N THR A 329 17.53 2.41 -13.65
CA THR A 329 17.86 2.33 -12.21
C THR A 329 16.79 3.05 -11.38
N LEU A 330 16.43 4.28 -11.75
CA LEU A 330 15.44 5.10 -11.06
C LEU A 330 14.02 4.52 -11.17
N ALA A 331 13.66 3.97 -12.32
CA ALA A 331 12.36 3.31 -12.54
C ALA A 331 12.20 2.03 -11.70
N THR A 332 13.31 1.39 -11.30
CA THR A 332 13.29 0.24 -10.38
C THR A 332 13.37 0.64 -8.90
N ASP A 333 13.65 1.92 -8.58
CA ASP A 333 13.79 2.40 -7.20
C ASP A 333 12.54 2.17 -6.32
N PRO A 334 11.29 2.32 -6.81
CA PRO A 334 10.10 1.98 -6.02
C PRO A 334 10.07 0.53 -5.51
N ARG A 335 10.66 -0.41 -6.27
CA ARG A 335 10.80 -1.82 -5.84
C ARG A 335 11.76 -1.92 -4.64
N SER A 336 12.88 -1.20 -4.70
CA SER A 336 13.88 -1.13 -3.62
C SER A 336 13.32 -0.41 -2.39
N ALA A 337 12.60 0.69 -2.57
CA ALA A 337 11.90 1.42 -1.51
C ALA A 337 10.89 0.52 -0.79
N THR A 338 10.11 -0.26 -1.54
CA THR A 338 9.17 -1.24 -0.98
C THR A 338 9.89 -2.31 -0.16
N VAL A 339 11.00 -2.86 -0.64
CA VAL A 339 11.81 -3.84 0.12
C VAL A 339 12.33 -3.23 1.43
N LYS A 340 12.86 -2.00 1.40
CA LYS A 340 13.32 -1.29 2.61
C LYS A 340 12.15 -1.07 3.59
N ALA A 341 11.00 -0.63 3.08
CA ALA A 341 9.81 -0.41 3.88
C ALA A 341 9.29 -1.72 4.51
N TYR A 342 9.36 -2.84 3.78
CA TYR A 342 9.04 -4.18 4.29
C TYR A 342 9.98 -4.60 5.43
N ILE A 343 11.29 -4.47 5.25
CA ILE A 343 12.28 -4.79 6.29
C ILE A 343 12.00 -3.97 7.54
N GLN A 344 11.77 -2.66 7.36
CA GLN A 344 11.50 -1.74 8.46
C GLN A 344 10.19 -2.05 9.16
N GLN A 345 9.10 -2.28 8.41
CA GLN A 345 7.83 -2.70 9.01
C GLN A 345 7.98 -4.00 9.78
N THR A 346 8.70 -4.98 9.23
CA THR A 346 8.88 -6.28 9.90
C THR A 346 9.70 -6.10 11.19
N LEU A 347 10.76 -5.29 11.18
CA LEU A 347 11.50 -4.96 12.40
C LEU A 347 10.59 -4.28 13.45
N GLU A 348 9.75 -3.33 13.04
CA GLU A 348 8.83 -2.62 13.92
C GLU A 348 7.74 -3.53 14.50
N THR A 349 7.17 -4.42 13.67
CA THR A 349 6.15 -5.39 14.10
C THR A 349 6.72 -6.39 15.08
N ASP A 350 7.86 -7.00 14.78
CA ASP A 350 8.53 -7.95 15.68
C ASP A 350 8.87 -7.31 17.03
N ALA A 351 9.35 -6.06 17.04
CA ALA A 351 9.59 -5.33 18.28
C ALA A 351 8.28 -5.04 19.05
N GLY A 352 7.15 -4.92 18.34
CA GLY A 352 5.82 -4.73 18.90
C GLY A 352 5.22 -5.97 19.52
N ASP A 353 5.54 -7.15 18.97
CA ASP A 353 5.12 -8.45 19.52
C ASP A 353 5.68 -8.64 20.94
N ASP A 354 6.88 -8.10 21.20
CA ASP A 354 7.46 -8.03 22.55
C ASP A 354 6.94 -6.83 23.35
N ASN A 355 6.92 -5.64 22.75
CA ASN A 355 6.48 -4.41 23.40
C ASN A 355 5.87 -3.41 22.41
N GLN A 356 4.56 -3.27 22.43
CA GLN A 356 3.80 -2.34 21.57
C GLN A 356 4.27 -0.88 21.67
N GLY A 357 4.79 -0.45 22.84
CA GLY A 357 5.37 0.88 23.01
C GLY A 357 6.63 1.08 22.16
N VAL A 358 7.45 0.03 22.00
CA VAL A 358 8.65 0.07 21.17
C VAL A 358 8.28 0.21 19.70
N ARG A 359 7.29 -0.55 19.23
CA ARG A 359 6.76 -0.43 17.86
C ARG A 359 6.28 0.99 17.56
N LEU A 360 5.45 1.55 18.45
CA LEU A 360 4.95 2.92 18.32
C LEU A 360 6.08 3.96 18.31
N ALA A 361 7.11 3.79 19.15
CA ALA A 361 8.27 4.67 19.19
C ALA A 361 9.12 4.61 17.90
N LEU A 362 9.36 3.42 17.36
CA LEU A 362 10.09 3.22 16.11
C LEU A 362 9.29 3.78 14.92
N TYR A 363 7.99 3.47 14.85
CA TYR A 363 7.07 3.99 13.84
C TYR A 363 7.04 5.53 13.86
N PHE A 364 6.92 6.12 15.04
CA PHE A 364 6.94 7.57 15.20
C PHE A 364 8.25 8.18 14.74
N ARG A 365 9.41 7.59 15.10
CA ARG A 365 10.71 8.04 14.60
C ARG A 365 10.79 8.03 13.07
N ARG A 366 10.20 7.02 12.42
CA ARG A 366 10.18 6.89 10.96
C ARG A 366 9.28 7.92 10.29
N LYS A 367 8.04 8.08 10.78
CA LYS A 367 6.96 8.79 10.06
C LYS A 367 6.75 10.23 10.54
N ALA A 368 7.14 10.60 11.75
CA ALA A 368 6.98 11.98 12.24
C ALA A 368 7.69 13.05 11.36
N PRO A 369 8.88 12.81 10.79
CA PRO A 369 9.54 13.80 9.92
C PRO A 369 8.80 14.10 8.61
N THR A 370 7.92 13.19 8.15
CA THR A 370 7.19 13.36 6.88
C THR A 370 5.89 14.16 7.04
N VAL A 371 5.45 14.38 8.29
CA VAL A 371 4.25 15.14 8.63
C VAL A 371 4.43 16.61 8.23
N LYS A 372 3.45 17.18 7.52
CA LYS A 372 3.46 18.59 7.12
C LYS A 372 2.57 19.46 8.00
N SER A 373 1.54 18.87 8.59
CA SER A 373 0.56 19.55 9.44
C SER A 373 0.12 18.66 10.62
N VAL A 374 -0.51 19.27 11.62
CA VAL A 374 -1.10 18.53 12.75
C VAL A 374 -2.22 17.61 12.28
N TYR A 375 -2.92 17.99 11.21
CA TYR A 375 -3.96 17.16 10.60
C TYR A 375 -3.37 15.89 10.00
N ASP A 376 -2.21 15.96 9.34
CA ASP A 376 -1.50 14.77 8.85
C ASP A 376 -1.07 13.87 10.01
N LEU A 377 -0.66 14.46 11.13
CA LEU A 377 -0.30 13.72 12.34
C LEU A 377 -1.51 13.00 12.94
N LEU A 378 -2.65 13.67 13.01
CA LEU A 378 -3.90 13.14 13.56
C LEU A 378 -4.57 12.11 12.63
N ALA A 379 -4.26 12.16 11.33
CA ALA A 379 -4.76 11.23 10.35
C ALA A 379 -4.12 9.84 10.45
N ASP A 380 -2.94 9.74 11.08
CA ASP A 380 -2.28 8.48 11.41
C ASP A 380 -2.54 8.10 12.88
N PRO A 381 -3.29 7.01 13.15
CA PRO A 381 -3.62 6.61 14.51
C PRO A 381 -2.41 6.34 15.41
N ALA A 382 -1.32 5.80 14.87
CA ALA A 382 -0.12 5.48 15.64
C ALA A 382 0.65 6.77 15.99
N LEU A 383 0.77 7.72 15.05
CA LEU A 383 1.38 9.02 15.35
C LEU A 383 0.56 9.81 16.37
N ALA A 384 -0.77 9.81 16.22
CA ALA A 384 -1.67 10.47 17.14
C ALA A 384 -1.58 9.89 18.56
N GLU A 385 -1.52 8.56 18.71
CA GLU A 385 -1.39 7.90 20.02
C GLU A 385 -0.07 8.27 20.71
N VAL A 386 1.05 8.26 19.96
CA VAL A 386 2.36 8.63 20.50
C VAL A 386 2.36 10.06 21.00
N VAL A 387 1.85 11.00 20.20
CA VAL A 387 1.79 12.42 20.57
C VAL A 387 0.89 12.65 21.77
N ARG A 388 -0.35 12.12 21.75
CA ARG A 388 -1.30 12.28 22.87
C ARG A 388 -0.70 11.75 24.16
N THR A 389 -0.09 10.56 24.09
CA THR A 389 0.57 9.95 25.24
C THR A 389 1.75 10.80 25.69
N ALA A 390 2.64 11.25 24.79
CA ALA A 390 3.84 12.03 25.15
C ALA A 390 3.53 13.33 25.89
N ILE A 391 2.47 14.04 25.46
CA ILE A 391 2.05 15.31 26.05
C ILE A 391 1.05 15.15 27.20
N GLY A 392 0.62 13.91 27.49
CA GLY A 392 -0.29 13.57 28.58
C GLY A 392 -1.74 13.97 28.32
N LEU A 393 -2.20 13.96 27.07
CA LEU A 393 -3.62 14.10 26.76
C LEU A 393 -4.35 12.78 27.06
N PRO A 394 -5.44 12.81 27.85
CA PRO A 394 -6.22 11.61 28.14
C PRO A 394 -6.95 11.10 26.88
N PRO A 395 -7.25 9.79 26.79
CA PRO A 395 -7.96 9.20 25.63
C PRO A 395 -9.28 9.88 25.30
N GLU A 396 -10.00 10.39 26.31
CA GLU A 396 -11.25 11.14 26.17
C GLU A 396 -11.10 12.40 25.31
N SER A 397 -9.91 12.99 25.25
CA SER A 397 -9.63 14.13 24.36
C SER A 397 -9.73 13.76 22.88
N ALA A 398 -9.59 12.47 22.52
CA ALA A 398 -9.75 12.00 21.15
C ALA A 398 -11.22 11.97 20.68
N LYS A 399 -12.20 12.13 21.60
CA LYS A 399 -13.63 12.19 21.27
C LYS A 399 -14.10 13.60 20.87
N GLY A 400 -13.30 14.63 21.12
CA GLY A 400 -13.60 16.01 20.72
C GLY A 400 -13.42 16.24 19.21
N SER A 401 -13.83 17.42 18.72
CA SER A 401 -13.64 17.78 17.30
C SER A 401 -12.17 17.76 16.89
N LEU A 402 -11.90 17.41 15.63
CA LEU A 402 -10.55 17.35 15.08
C LEU A 402 -9.78 18.67 15.29
N ASP A 403 -10.44 19.81 15.10
CA ASP A 403 -9.83 21.14 15.31
C ASP A 403 -9.46 21.40 16.76
N SER A 404 -10.26 20.92 17.72
CA SER A 404 -9.95 21.06 19.14
C SER A 404 -8.72 20.24 19.52
N GLN A 405 -8.61 19.04 18.96
CA GLN A 405 -7.44 18.18 19.12
C GLN A 405 -6.19 18.81 18.49
N ALA A 406 -6.31 19.34 17.28
CA ALA A 406 -5.21 20.01 16.59
C ALA A 406 -4.66 21.18 17.41
N LYS A 407 -5.55 22.09 17.88
CA LYS A 407 -5.18 23.21 18.74
C LYS A 407 -4.51 22.79 20.06
N ALA A 408 -4.94 21.68 20.66
CA ALA A 408 -4.32 21.17 21.88
C ALA A 408 -2.88 20.68 21.64
N ILE A 409 -2.64 20.07 20.48
CA ILE A 409 -1.31 19.60 20.06
C ILE A 409 -0.41 20.78 19.69
N GLU A 410 -0.89 21.74 18.89
CA GLU A 410 -0.13 22.94 18.46
C GLU A 410 0.41 23.76 19.63
N ARG A 411 -0.34 23.82 20.74
CA ARG A 411 0.10 24.52 21.96
C ARG A 411 1.32 23.89 22.62
N LYS A 412 1.62 22.61 22.34
CA LYS A 412 2.65 21.83 23.04
C LYS A 412 3.74 21.28 22.11
N ILE A 413 3.46 21.16 20.82
CA ILE A 413 4.35 20.60 19.81
C ILE A 413 4.38 21.52 18.60
N ASP A 414 5.58 21.94 18.23
CA ASP A 414 5.86 22.53 16.93
C ASP A 414 6.06 21.41 15.90
N ILE A 415 5.21 21.34 14.87
CA ILE A 415 5.29 20.31 13.83
C ILE A 415 6.62 20.38 13.06
N ALA A 416 7.19 21.58 12.87
CA ALA A 416 8.48 21.72 12.20
C ALA A 416 9.61 21.06 13.00
N SER A 417 9.48 20.99 14.32
CA SER A 417 10.45 20.35 15.21
C SER A 417 10.54 18.83 15.05
N LEU A 418 9.49 18.18 14.52
CA LEU A 418 9.46 16.72 14.34
C LEU A 418 10.44 16.22 13.26
N LYS A 419 10.95 17.13 12.43
CA LYS A 419 11.97 16.84 11.41
C LYS A 419 13.38 16.80 11.97
N ASP A 420 13.60 17.35 13.17
CA ASP A 420 14.89 17.42 13.84
C ASP A 420 15.05 16.22 14.79
N PRO A 421 15.95 15.26 14.51
CA PRO A 421 16.17 14.11 15.37
C PRO A 421 16.49 14.48 16.83
N ALA A 422 17.18 15.60 17.06
CA ALA A 422 17.56 16.04 18.40
C ALA A 422 16.35 16.52 19.23
N LYS A 423 15.27 16.95 18.57
CA LYS A 423 13.99 17.33 19.21
C LYS A 423 13.01 16.16 19.27
N LEU A 424 13.11 15.25 18.32
CA LEU A 424 12.28 14.04 18.25
C LEU A 424 12.60 13.05 19.37
N ASP A 425 13.88 12.82 19.66
CA ASP A 425 14.32 11.86 20.69
C ASP A 425 13.78 12.18 22.10
N PRO A 426 13.81 13.43 22.60
CA PRO A 426 13.16 13.81 23.86
C PRO A 426 11.65 13.55 23.87
N LEU A 427 10.96 13.74 22.75
CA LEU A 427 9.51 13.48 22.65
C LEU A 427 9.23 11.98 22.74
N ILE A 428 10.01 11.16 22.03
CA ILE A 428 9.94 9.69 22.12
C ILE A 428 10.24 9.22 23.54
N LYS A 429 11.27 9.77 24.19
CA LYS A 429 11.59 9.44 25.59
C LYS A 429 10.41 9.75 26.54
N ARG A 430 9.76 10.91 26.37
CA ARG A 430 8.56 11.28 27.16
C ARG A 430 7.40 10.32 26.89
N PHE A 431 7.19 9.95 25.63
CA PHE A 431 6.23 8.94 25.23
C PHE A 431 6.49 7.62 25.94
N THR A 432 7.70 7.04 25.80
CA THR A 432 8.01 5.71 26.35
C THR A 432 7.89 5.67 27.86
N ILE A 433 8.25 6.75 28.58
CA ILE A 433 8.09 6.83 30.04
C ILE A 433 6.61 6.84 30.43
N ARG A 434 5.77 7.61 29.73
CA ARG A 434 4.33 7.67 30.01
C ARG A 434 3.61 6.39 29.56
N TRP A 435 4.09 5.75 28.51
CA TRP A 435 3.61 4.46 28.06
C TRP A 435 3.87 3.38 29.11
N ASP A 436 5.11 3.27 29.60
CA ASP A 436 5.46 2.34 30.68
C ASP A 436 4.57 2.55 31.91
N ALA A 437 4.37 3.80 32.34
CA ALA A 437 3.52 4.13 33.49
C ALA A 437 2.03 3.77 33.32
N LYS A 438 1.53 3.74 32.07
CA LYS A 438 0.15 3.39 31.72
C LYS A 438 -0.03 1.88 31.56
N SER A 439 0.94 1.23 30.93
CA SER A 439 0.89 -0.18 30.53
C SER A 439 1.31 -1.13 31.64
N ASP A 440 2.13 -0.65 32.58
CA ASP A 440 2.54 -1.38 33.78
C ASP A 440 2.49 -0.40 34.95
N PRO A 441 1.35 -0.26 35.65
CA PRO A 441 1.27 0.62 36.81
C PRO A 441 2.21 0.05 37.87
N ALA A 442 3.41 0.61 37.97
CA ALA A 442 4.32 0.30 39.08
C ALA A 442 3.50 0.36 40.38
N PRO A 443 3.59 -0.66 41.26
CA PRO A 443 2.91 -0.59 42.54
C PRO A 443 3.38 0.69 43.20
N THR A 444 2.46 1.62 43.40
CA THR A 444 2.76 2.94 43.95
C THR A 444 3.47 2.69 45.28
N PRO A 445 4.73 3.13 45.47
CA PRO A 445 5.44 2.89 46.73
C PRO A 445 4.69 3.49 47.93
N ALA A 446 3.96 4.58 47.69
CA ALA A 446 3.06 5.21 48.66
C ALA A 446 1.87 4.32 49.04
N LEU A 447 1.36 3.50 48.12
CA LEU A 447 0.29 2.55 48.40
C LEU A 447 0.84 1.31 49.10
N SER A 448 2.06 0.84 48.78
CA SER A 448 2.73 -0.27 49.47
C SER A 448 3.17 0.08 50.91
N LEU A 449 3.53 1.36 51.15
CA LEU A 449 3.74 1.91 52.50
C LEU A 449 2.44 2.06 53.30
N LEU A 450 1.29 2.22 52.63
CA LEU A 450 -0.02 2.42 53.26
C LEU A 450 -0.82 1.11 53.42
N THR A 451 -0.57 0.08 52.60
CA THR A 451 -1.25 -1.21 52.62
C THR A 451 -0.45 -2.35 53.25
N GLY A 452 0.75 -2.07 53.78
CA GLY A 452 1.43 -2.96 54.73
C GLY A 452 1.82 -4.34 54.20
N SER A 453 2.06 -4.48 52.90
CA SER A 453 2.50 -5.74 52.27
C SER A 453 3.94 -5.68 51.75
N GLY A 454 4.80 -4.90 52.42
CA GLY A 454 6.25 -5.07 52.32
C GLY A 454 6.64 -6.32 53.10
N SER A 455 7.34 -7.26 52.46
CA SER A 455 8.05 -8.34 53.15
C SER A 455 8.83 -7.72 54.31
N GLY A 456 8.41 -8.08 55.52
CA GLY A 456 8.93 -7.50 56.75
C GLY A 456 10.44 -7.69 56.86
N LEU A 457 11.09 -6.76 57.53
CA LEU A 457 12.34 -7.04 58.22
C LEU A 457 12.10 -8.29 59.08
N ASP A 458 12.89 -9.35 58.87
CA ASP A 458 12.79 -10.60 59.62
C ASP A 458 12.69 -10.29 61.12
N SER A 459 11.65 -10.80 61.76
CA SER A 459 11.47 -10.71 63.22
C SER A 459 12.68 -11.26 63.97
N ASP A 460 13.36 -12.25 63.38
CA ASP A 460 14.59 -12.83 63.92
C ASP A 460 15.79 -11.87 63.86
N VAL A 461 15.85 -10.98 62.86
CA VAL A 461 16.88 -9.94 62.78
C VAL A 461 16.63 -8.85 63.84
N LEU A 462 15.37 -8.48 64.07
CA LEU A 462 14.99 -7.54 65.13
C LEU A 462 15.24 -8.11 66.54
N LEU A 463 14.97 -9.40 66.76
CA LEU A 463 15.29 -10.10 68.01
C LEU A 463 16.81 -10.28 68.23
N SER A 464 17.58 -10.49 67.15
CA SER A 464 19.06 -10.56 67.23
C SER A 464 19.69 -9.21 67.62
N LEU A 465 19.11 -8.10 67.16
CA LEU A 465 19.56 -6.75 67.53
C LEU A 465 19.17 -6.36 68.97
N GLN A 466 18.06 -6.90 69.48
CA GLN A 466 17.62 -6.66 70.85
C GLN A 466 18.42 -7.47 71.89
N THR A 467 18.90 -8.66 71.52
CA THR A 467 19.77 -9.49 72.37
C THR A 467 21.22 -8.99 72.42
N ILE A 468 21.71 -8.32 71.37
CA ILE A 468 23.02 -7.64 71.38
C ILE A 468 23.00 -6.44 72.35
N ARG A 469 21.85 -5.77 72.52
CA ARG A 469 21.71 -4.62 73.43
C ARG A 469 21.59 -4.99 74.91
N GLN A 470 21.29 -6.25 75.24
CA GLN A 470 21.19 -6.74 76.63
C GLN A 470 22.45 -7.44 77.15
N ARG A 471 23.48 -7.68 76.30
CA ARG A 471 24.77 -8.26 76.73
C ARG A 471 25.88 -7.24 76.91
N ALA A 472 25.56 -5.95 76.88
CA ALA A 472 26.51 -4.87 77.11
C ALA A 472 26.04 -3.97 78.26
N PHE A 473 25.82 -4.55 79.44
CA PHE A 473 25.92 -3.88 80.75
C PHE A 473 26.21 -4.92 81.83
#